data_AF-A0A9D9D2K9-F1
#
_entry.id   AF-A0A9D9D2K9-F1
#
_cell.length_a   1.000
_cell.length_b   1.000
_cell.length_c   1.000
_cell.angle_alpha   90.00
_cell.angle_beta   90.00
_cell.angle_gamma   90.00
#
_symmetry.space_group_name_H-M   'P 1'
#
loop_
_entity.id
_entity.type
_entity.pdbx_description
1 polymer ?
#
loop_
_entity_poly.entity_id
_entity_poly.type
_entity_poly.pdbx_seq_one_letter_code
_entity_poly.pdbx_strand_id
1 'polypeptide(L)' 'DLLCELGENGIPFSIIFTKSDKQSATAVRAQVERDRAQLSEFWEELPPMFLSSAATGEGKEAILTYIDQILASLQP' A
#
# COMPACT_ATOMS: atom_id res chain seq x y z
N ASP A 1 -11.81 -9.29 5.28
CA ASP A 1 -11.58 -10.72 5.00
C ASP A 1 -10.17 -10.98 4.50
N LEU A 2 -9.83 -10.76 3.21
CA LEU A 2 -8.49 -11.06 2.69
C LEU A 2 -7.34 -10.43 3.50
N LEU A 3 -7.42 -9.14 3.82
CA LEU A 3 -6.37 -8.45 4.56
C LEU A 3 -6.18 -9.07 5.95
N CYS A 4 -7.28 -9.35 6.66
CA CYS A 4 -7.26 -10.01 7.96
C CYS A 4 -6.62 -11.39 7.88
N GLU A 5 -6.98 -12.21 6.88
CA GLU A 5 -6.42 -13.54 6.69
C GLU A 5 -4.89 -13.49 6.47
N LEU A 6 -4.41 -12.57 5.64
CA LEU A 6 -2.97 -12.39 5.44
C LEU A 6 -2.25 -11.98 6.73
N GLY A 7 -2.85 -11.09 7.52
CA GLY A 7 -2.32 -10.67 8.83
C GLY A 7 -2.29 -11.79 9.86
N GLU A 8 -3.39 -12.53 10.01
CA GLU A 8 -3.52 -13.67 10.94
C GLU A 8 -2.55 -14.81 10.61
N ASN A 9 -2.27 -15.03 9.32
CA ASN A 9 -1.30 -16.02 8.87
C ASN A 9 0.15 -15.50 8.84
N GLY A 10 0.40 -14.26 9.26
CA GLY A 10 1.73 -13.67 9.28
C GLY A 10 2.37 -13.52 7.90
N ILE A 11 1.57 -13.40 6.84
CA ILE A 11 2.03 -13.24 5.47
C ILE A 11 2.33 -11.75 5.24
N PRO A 12 3.58 -11.35 4.96
CA PRO A 12 3.90 -9.95 4.68
C PRO A 12 3.25 -9.48 3.37
N PHE A 13 2.64 -8.30 3.39
CA PHE A 13 2.08 -7.68 2.18
C PHE A 13 2.14 -6.16 2.24
N SER A 14 1.79 -5.52 1.12
CA SER A 14 1.63 -4.08 0.99
C SER A 14 0.35 -3.75 0.24
N ILE A 15 -0.20 -2.56 0.50
CA ILE A 15 -1.46 -2.11 -0.12
C ILE A 15 -1.14 -1.04 -1.17
N ILE A 16 -1.67 -1.20 -2.39
CA ILE A 16 -1.49 -0.23 -3.46
C ILE A 16 -2.85 0.35 -3.86
N PHE A 17 -3.04 1.64 -3.58
CA PHE A 17 -4.19 2.40 -4.05
C PHE A 17 -3.97 2.81 -5.51
N THR A 18 -4.64 2.11 -6.41
CA THR A 18 -4.49 2.30 -7.86
C THR A 18 -5.37 3.43 -8.39
N LYS A 19 -5.09 3.89 -9.62
CA LYS A 19 -5.89 4.88 -10.37
C LYS A 19 -6.02 6.23 -9.65
N SER A 20 -4.96 6.66 -8.96
CA SER A 20 -4.89 7.95 -8.27
C SER A 20 -5.18 9.15 -9.17
N ASP A 21 -4.99 9.02 -10.49
CA ASP A 21 -5.31 10.03 -11.51
C ASP A 21 -6.81 10.36 -11.63
N LYS A 22 -7.70 9.49 -11.13
CA LYS A 22 -9.15 9.67 -11.26
C LYS A 22 -9.75 10.70 -10.31
N GLN A 23 -9.00 11.11 -9.28
CA GLN A 23 -9.47 12.03 -8.27
C GLN A 23 -8.42 13.13 -8.05
N SER A 24 -8.83 14.25 -7.46
CA SER A 24 -7.86 15.29 -7.08
C SER A 24 -6.91 14.77 -6.01
N ALA A 25 -5.69 15.30 -5.95
CA ALA A 25 -4.71 14.89 -4.92
C ALA A 25 -5.26 15.03 -3.49
N THR A 26 -6.11 16.04 -3.24
CA THR A 26 -6.80 16.21 -1.95
C THR A 26 -7.81 15.10 -1.68
N ALA A 27 -8.61 14.72 -2.68
CA ALA A 27 -9.59 13.64 -2.55
C ALA A 27 -8.90 12.28 -2.37
N VAL A 28 -7.81 12.01 -3.10
CA VAL A 28 -6.98 10.81 -2.92
C VAL A 28 -6.42 10.73 -1.50
N ARG A 29 -5.81 11.80 -1.00
CA ARG A 29 -5.30 11.83 0.40
C ARG A 29 -6.40 11.61 1.41
N ALA A 30 -7.56 12.25 1.24
CA ALA A 30 -8.69 12.05 2.14
C ALA A 30 -9.23 10.61 2.11
N GLN A 31 -9.23 9.96 0.95
CA GLN A 31 -9.60 8.55 0.84
C GLN A 31 -8.60 7.65 1.55
N VAL A 32 -7.30 7.83 1.29
CA VAL A 32 -6.23 7.06 1.94
C VAL A 32 -6.30 7.20 3.46
N GLU A 33 -6.47 8.41 4.00
CA GLU A 33 -6.56 8.57 5.46
C GLU A 33 -7.81 7.93 6.06
N ARG A 34 -8.95 7.93 5.35
CA ARG A 34 -10.13 7.18 5.79
C ARG A 34 -9.86 5.69 5.83
N ASP A 35 -9.26 5.14 4.78
CA ASP A 35 -8.95 3.72 4.69
C ASP A 35 -7.92 3.31 5.76
N ARG A 36 -6.92 4.17 6.02
CA ARG A 36 -5.95 3.97 7.11
C ARG A 36 -6.63 3.95 8.47
N ALA A 37 -7.50 4.93 8.75
CA ALA A 37 -8.22 4.98 10.02
C ALA A 37 -9.05 3.72 10.26
N GLN A 38 -9.76 3.24 9.23
CA GLN A 38 -10.55 2.02 9.32
C GLN A 38 -9.66 0.77 9.55
N LEU A 39 -8.54 0.65 8.84
CA LEU A 39 -7.64 -0.49 9.01
C LEU A 39 -6.96 -0.49 10.39
N SER A 40 -6.66 0.68 10.94
CA SER A 40 -6.08 0.84 12.28
C SER A 40 -7.02 0.41 13.41
N GLU A 41 -8.32 0.25 13.17
CA GLU A 41 -9.23 -0.34 14.15
C GLU A 41 -8.95 -1.83 14.39
N PHE A 42 -8.36 -2.50 13.41
CA PHE A 42 -8.06 -3.93 13.47
C PHE A 42 -6.58 -4.21 13.76
N TRP A 43 -5.69 -3.32 13.35
CA TRP A 43 -4.25 -3.57 13.26
C TRP A 43 -3.45 -2.51 14.04
N GLU A 44 -2.53 -2.95 14.90
CA GLU A 44 -1.64 -2.06 15.65
C GLU A 44 -0.65 -1.33 14.73
N GLU A 45 -0.12 -2.05 13.75
CA GLU A 45 0.77 -1.51 12.71
C GLU A 45 0.18 -1.81 11.33
N LEU A 46 0.09 -0.78 10.51
CA LEU A 46 -0.40 -0.90 9.14
C LEU A 46 0.72 -1.37 8.20
N PRO A 47 0.40 -2.18 7.18
CA PRO A 47 1.37 -2.61 6.20
C PRO A 47 1.81 -1.40 5.35
N PRO A 48 2.96 -1.47 4.66
CA PRO A 48 3.37 -0.43 3.73
C PRO A 48 2.29 -0.15 2.68
N MET A 49 2.04 1.13 2.41
CA MET A 49 1.00 1.57 1.47
C MET A 49 1.56 2.51 0.41
N PHE A 50 1.08 2.36 -0.82
CA PHE A 50 1.52 3.14 -1.97
C PHE A 50 0.33 3.68 -2.77
N LEU A 51 0.53 4.83 -3.42
CA LEU A 51 -0.34 5.30 -4.49
C LEU A 51 0.24 4.87 -5.83
N SER A 52 -0.61 4.56 -6.80
CA SER A 52 -0.17 4.35 -8.17
C SER A 52 -1.18 4.77 -9.23
N SER A 53 -0.66 5.14 -10.40
CA SER A 53 -1.46 5.28 -11.61
C SER A 53 -0.69 4.73 -12.80
N ALA A 54 -1.29 3.73 -13.46
CA ALA A 54 -0.76 3.21 -14.72
C ALA A 54 -0.84 4.24 -15.85
N ALA A 55 -1.75 5.21 -15.77
CA ALA A 55 -1.94 6.24 -16.79
C ALA A 55 -0.85 7.33 -16.72
N THR A 56 -0.44 7.72 -15.52
CA THR A 56 0.57 8.78 -15.32
C THR A 56 1.96 8.23 -15.01
N GLY A 57 2.07 6.95 -14.64
CA GLY A 57 3.31 6.34 -14.15
C GLY A 57 3.59 6.62 -12.67
N GLU A 58 2.68 7.28 -11.95
CA GLU A 58 2.83 7.55 -10.52
C GLU A 58 3.01 6.24 -9.73
N GLY A 59 3.90 6.27 -8.73
CA GLY A 59 4.15 5.16 -7.82
C GLY A 59 5.11 4.09 -8.32
N LYS A 60 5.40 4.04 -9.64
CA LYS A 60 6.24 3.00 -10.25
C LYS A 60 7.61 2.87 -9.57
N GLU A 61 8.35 3.97 -9.46
CA GLU A 61 9.70 3.96 -8.90
C GLU A 61 9.71 3.58 -7.41
N ALA A 62 8.78 4.12 -6.63
CA ALA A 62 8.64 3.81 -5.21
C ALA A 62 8.32 2.33 -4.97
N ILE A 63 7.40 1.75 -5.76
CA ILE A 63 7.01 0.34 -5.66
C ILE A 63 8.17 -0.57 -6.08
N LEU A 64 8.85 -0.27 -7.19
CA LEU A 64 9.99 -1.08 -7.64
C LEU A 64 11.14 -1.03 -6.64
N THR A 65 11.47 0.16 -6.11
CA THR A 65 12.48 0.33 -5.07
C THR A 65 12.15 -0.49 -3.83
N TYR A 66 10.88 -0.51 -3.41
CA TYR A 66 10.45 -1.30 -2.27
C TYR A 66 10.58 -2.80 -2.52
N ILE A 67 10.21 -3.28 -3.71
CA ILE A 67 10.42 -4.68 -4.10
C ILE A 67 11.92 -5.02 -4.08
N ASP A 68 12.78 -4.16 -4.63
CA ASP A 68 14.23 -4.37 -4.63
C ASP A 68 14.81 -4.44 -3.22
N GLN A 69 14.33 -3.58 -2.29
CA GLN A 69 14.72 -3.62 -0.88
C GLN A 69 14.35 -4.94 -0.20
N ILE A 70 13.16 -5.48 -0.47
CA ILE A 70 12.76 -6.80 0.03
C ILE A 70 13.65 -7.89 -0.58
N LEU A 71 13.87 -7.87 -1.89
CA LEU A 71 14.69 -8.89 -2.54
C LEU A 71 16.13 -8.87 -2.01
N ALA A 72 16.69 -7.69 -1.77
CA ALA A 72 18.01 -7.53 -1.17
C ALA A 72 18.09 -8.05 0.27
N SER A 73 17.04 -7.86 1.08
CA SER A 73 17.01 -8.35 2.46
C SER A 73 16.86 -9.87 2.58
N LEU A 74 16.42 -10.53 1.50
CA LEU A 74 16.29 -11.99 1.40
C LEU A 74 17.55 -12.68 0.84
N GLN A 75 18.54 -11.93 0.38
CA GLN A 75 19.81 -12.53 -0.04
C GLN A 75 20.60 -13.01 1.19
N PRO A 76 21.16 -14.23 1.16
CA PRO A 76 21.93 -14.79 2.28
C PRO A 76 23.24 -14.05 2.56
#